data_AF-A0A852GEL7-F1
#
_entry.id   AF-A0A852GEL7-F1
#
_cell.length_a   1.000
_cell.length_b   1.000
_cell.length_c   1.000
_cell.angle_alpha   90.00
_cell.angle_beta   90.00
_cell.angle_gamma   90.00
#
_symmetry.space_group_name_H-M   'P 1'
#
loop_
_entity.id
_entity.type
_entity.pdbx_description
1 polymer ?
#
loop_
_entity_poly.entity_id
_entity_poly.type
_entity_poly.pdbx_seq_one_letter_code
_entity_poly.pdbx_strand_id
1 'polypeptide(L)'
;EFMQAFWDIEAAQDKAIQLLASFVRDKSALPYLLTFMELITFAMKTHADSLKIQVDGCSLLLEILSQALEQDVVVALDENVTSSLLETVRQHSENEELLLLVCTLLMMISASGVAAENLRKVGVIPDLLSILRNFLHNEQICLSCCGVLWSLAASENNVDQAVMKSAVPVTSAVLQEHLRNGTVTESACSALWALSLQGCLSENDYEPTTALLLDALRMNPERPVLVKNACLALASLLRLSEISALRFTMDPKGSGINLIKYAYHLHFDDPEVVEYICMLINEMVQYDDIVPNMLSQKMEELLSEIKSSFPSS
;
A
#
# COMPACT_ATOMS: atom_id res chain seq x y z
N GLU A 1 18.05 -0.26 -32.37
CA GLU A 1 18.07 0.18 -33.79
C GLU A 1 16.68 0.32 -34.41
N PHE A 2 15.87 -0.75 -34.60
CA PHE A 2 14.56 -0.62 -35.28
C PHE A 2 13.59 0.37 -34.60
N MET A 3 13.31 0.20 -33.29
CA MET A 3 12.41 1.12 -32.56
C MET A 3 12.90 2.57 -32.57
N GLN A 4 14.21 2.78 -32.55
CA GLN A 4 14.81 4.12 -32.61
C GLN A 4 14.73 4.74 -34.00
N ALA A 5 14.86 3.94 -35.07
CA ALA A 5 14.78 4.41 -36.44
C ALA A 5 13.35 4.81 -36.85
N PHE A 6 12.34 4.12 -36.32
CA PHE A 6 10.93 4.34 -36.61
C PHE A 6 10.16 4.86 -35.38
N TRP A 7 10.82 5.69 -34.58
CA TRP A 7 10.30 6.15 -33.28
C TRP A 7 8.96 6.88 -33.39
N ASP A 8 8.75 7.62 -34.48
CA ASP A 8 7.57 8.43 -34.78
C ASP A 8 6.44 7.63 -35.47
N ILE A 9 6.66 6.36 -35.81
CA ILE A 9 5.67 5.53 -36.51
C ILE A 9 4.97 4.60 -35.52
N GLU A 10 3.74 4.93 -35.13
CA GLU A 10 2.93 4.16 -34.17
C GLU A 10 2.85 2.67 -34.53
N ALA A 11 2.51 2.35 -35.78
CA ALA A 11 2.38 0.97 -36.24
C ALA A 11 3.71 0.18 -36.22
N ALA A 12 4.86 0.89 -36.27
CA ALA A 12 6.17 0.25 -36.14
C ALA A 12 6.48 -0.03 -34.66
N GLN A 13 6.15 0.91 -33.77
CA GLN A 13 6.30 0.71 -32.33
C GLN A 13 5.38 -0.41 -31.81
N ASP A 14 4.13 -0.45 -32.26
CA ASP A 14 3.17 -1.51 -31.90
C ASP A 14 3.71 -2.91 -32.25
N LYS A 15 4.17 -3.09 -33.50
CA LYS A 15 4.77 -4.36 -33.94
C LYS A 15 6.03 -4.71 -33.17
N ALA A 16 6.84 -3.73 -32.80
CA ALA A 16 8.04 -3.96 -32.01
C ALA A 16 7.70 -4.41 -30.59
N ILE A 17 6.75 -3.75 -29.92
CA ILE A 17 6.27 -4.12 -28.59
C ILE A 17 5.66 -5.52 -28.60
N GLN A 18 4.82 -5.85 -29.58
CA GLN A 18 4.25 -7.19 -29.73
C GLN A 18 5.33 -8.27 -29.95
N LEU A 19 6.36 -7.96 -30.73
CA LEU A 19 7.49 -8.86 -30.92
C LEU A 19 8.26 -9.08 -29.60
N LEU A 20 8.54 -8.02 -28.84
CA LEU A 20 9.18 -8.13 -27.52
C LEU A 20 8.32 -8.95 -26.54
N ALA A 21 7.01 -8.74 -26.52
CA ALA A 21 6.06 -9.50 -25.71
C ALA A 21 6.09 -11.00 -26.03
N SER A 22 6.36 -11.39 -27.29
CA SER A 22 6.47 -12.81 -27.65
C SER A 22 7.64 -13.53 -26.97
N PHE A 23 8.68 -12.79 -26.56
CA PHE A 23 9.85 -13.35 -25.87
C PHE A 23 9.68 -13.46 -24.35
N VAL A 24 8.67 -12.82 -23.77
CA VAL A 24 8.44 -12.84 -22.31
C VAL A 24 8.35 -14.27 -21.79
N ARG A 25 7.72 -15.21 -22.52
CA ARG A 25 7.60 -16.60 -22.05
C ARG A 25 8.94 -17.34 -21.92
N ASP A 26 9.98 -16.86 -22.57
CA ASP A 26 11.33 -17.40 -22.46
C ASP A 26 12.07 -16.70 -21.30
N LYS A 27 12.18 -17.36 -20.16
CA LYS A 27 12.88 -16.82 -18.98
C LYS A 27 14.34 -16.44 -19.26
N SER A 28 14.97 -17.04 -20.27
CA SER A 28 16.34 -16.69 -20.68
C SER A 28 16.43 -15.36 -21.43
N ALA A 29 15.30 -14.83 -21.90
CA ALA A 29 15.21 -13.54 -22.59
C ALA A 29 15.19 -12.35 -21.62
N LEU A 30 14.94 -12.55 -20.32
CA LEU A 30 14.78 -11.47 -19.34
C LEU A 30 15.93 -10.45 -19.33
N PRO A 31 17.23 -10.84 -19.32
CA PRO A 31 18.32 -9.87 -19.33
C PRO A 31 18.30 -8.95 -20.55
N TYR A 32 17.81 -9.45 -21.69
CA TYR A 32 17.66 -8.66 -22.91
C TYR A 32 16.42 -7.76 -22.83
N LEU A 33 15.28 -8.28 -22.36
CA LEU A 33 14.05 -7.51 -22.20
C LEU A 33 14.22 -6.31 -21.27
N LEU A 34 15.00 -6.45 -20.19
CA LEU A 34 15.33 -5.35 -19.30
C LEU A 34 16.01 -4.18 -20.03
N THR A 35 16.83 -4.45 -21.04
CA THR A 35 17.48 -3.39 -21.85
C THR A 35 16.52 -2.63 -22.76
N PHE A 36 15.30 -3.13 -22.97
CA PHE A 36 14.28 -2.49 -23.81
C PHE A 36 13.28 -1.64 -23.02
N MET A 37 13.29 -1.63 -21.68
CA MET A 37 12.31 -0.87 -20.89
C MET A 37 12.32 0.63 -21.22
N GLU A 38 13.50 1.24 -21.39
CA GLU A 38 13.63 2.64 -21.80
C GLU A 38 13.06 2.89 -23.21
N LEU A 39 13.21 1.94 -24.13
CA LEU A 39 12.67 2.05 -25.48
C LEU A 39 11.15 1.88 -25.50
N ILE A 40 10.61 0.97 -24.67
CA ILE A 40 9.17 0.77 -24.51
C ILE A 40 8.53 2.05 -23.93
N THR A 41 9.11 2.59 -22.85
CA THR A 41 8.61 3.82 -22.23
C THR A 41 8.78 5.04 -23.14
N PHE A 42 9.86 5.13 -23.91
CA PHE A 42 10.02 6.17 -24.92
C PHE A 42 8.94 6.08 -26.02
N ALA A 43 8.59 4.87 -26.47
CA ALA A 43 7.50 4.66 -27.41
C ALA A 43 6.15 5.08 -26.82
N MET A 44 5.86 4.71 -25.56
CA MET A 44 4.68 5.14 -24.82
C MET A 44 4.59 6.66 -24.71
N LYS A 45 5.71 7.33 -24.39
CA LYS A 45 5.76 8.78 -24.30
C LYS A 45 5.54 9.47 -25.64
N THR A 46 6.12 8.92 -26.72
CA THR A 46 5.98 9.48 -28.07
C THR A 46 4.55 9.34 -28.59
N HIS A 47 3.90 8.22 -28.29
CA HIS A 47 2.54 7.89 -28.73
C HIS A 47 1.55 7.96 -27.56
N ALA A 48 1.61 9.05 -26.79
CA ALA A 48 0.81 9.24 -25.57
C ALA A 48 -0.70 9.12 -25.82
N ASP A 49 -1.18 9.56 -26.99
CA ASP A 49 -2.60 9.49 -27.37
C ASP A 49 -3.05 8.09 -27.81
N SER A 50 -2.11 7.19 -28.15
CA SER A 50 -2.44 5.84 -28.59
C SER A 50 -2.67 4.92 -27.40
N LEU A 51 -3.95 4.73 -27.05
CA LEU A 51 -4.36 3.80 -26.00
C LEU A 51 -3.76 2.40 -26.20
N LYS A 52 -3.67 1.94 -27.45
CA LYS A 52 -3.10 0.63 -27.78
C LYS A 52 -1.62 0.54 -27.37
N ILE A 53 -0.82 1.54 -27.72
CA ILE A 53 0.60 1.59 -27.31
C ILE A 53 0.73 1.66 -25.79
N GLN A 54 -0.13 2.43 -25.10
CA GLN A 54 -0.10 2.50 -23.65
C GLN A 54 -0.40 1.15 -23.01
N VAL A 55 -1.45 0.45 -23.46
CA VAL A 55 -1.85 -0.86 -22.93
C VAL A 55 -0.79 -1.91 -23.21
N ASP A 56 -0.32 -2.02 -24.47
CA ASP A 56 0.67 -3.02 -24.86
C ASP A 56 2.02 -2.76 -24.16
N GLY A 57 2.41 -1.49 -24.04
CA GLY A 57 3.63 -1.07 -23.33
C GLY A 57 3.56 -1.36 -21.83
N CYS A 58 2.49 -0.94 -21.14
CA CYS A 58 2.30 -1.22 -19.72
C CYS A 58 2.21 -2.72 -19.43
N SER A 59 1.52 -3.48 -20.27
CA SER A 59 1.40 -4.94 -20.11
C SER A 59 2.78 -5.61 -20.22
N LEU A 60 3.58 -5.22 -21.22
CA LEU A 60 4.93 -5.75 -21.40
C LEU A 60 5.85 -5.38 -20.23
N LEU A 61 5.82 -4.12 -19.78
CA LEU A 61 6.60 -3.70 -18.60
C LEU A 61 6.22 -4.50 -17.36
N LEU A 62 4.92 -4.78 -17.17
CA LEU A 62 4.43 -5.52 -16.03
C LEU A 62 4.96 -6.96 -16.05
N GLU A 63 4.86 -7.63 -17.21
CA GLU A 63 5.39 -8.97 -17.39
C GLU A 63 6.92 -9.05 -17.15
N ILE A 64 7.68 -8.06 -17.64
CA ILE A 64 9.13 -7.98 -17.44
C ILE A 64 9.45 -7.85 -15.95
N LEU A 65 8.78 -6.94 -15.24
CA LEU A 65 9.02 -6.71 -13.81
C LEU A 65 8.57 -7.90 -12.96
N SER A 66 7.47 -8.58 -13.31
CA SER A 66 7.01 -9.78 -12.60
C SER A 66 8.05 -10.89 -12.71
N GLN A 67 8.65 -11.08 -13.88
CA GLN A 67 9.70 -12.08 -14.05
C GLN A 67 11.00 -11.71 -13.35
N ALA A 68 11.37 -10.43 -13.34
CA ALA A 68 12.52 -9.97 -12.59
C ALA A 68 12.34 -10.26 -11.10
N LEU A 69 11.15 -10.01 -10.56
CA LEU A 69 10.80 -10.36 -9.17
C LEU A 69 10.88 -11.87 -8.91
N GLU A 70 10.32 -12.70 -9.80
CA GLU A 70 10.41 -14.18 -9.69
C GLU A 70 11.86 -14.70 -9.70
N GLN A 71 12.76 -14.01 -10.38
CA GLN A 71 14.17 -14.39 -10.53
C GLN A 71 15.09 -13.64 -9.56
N ASP A 72 14.53 -12.89 -8.60
CA ASP A 72 15.26 -12.07 -7.62
C ASP A 72 16.26 -11.10 -8.28
N VAL A 73 15.89 -10.56 -9.45
CA VAL A 73 16.68 -9.59 -10.20
C VAL A 73 16.27 -8.18 -9.80
N VAL A 74 17.21 -7.44 -9.24
CA VAL A 74 17.01 -6.03 -8.90
C VAL A 74 16.97 -5.20 -10.19
N VAL A 75 15.81 -4.57 -10.44
CA VAL A 75 15.63 -3.67 -11.57
C VAL A 75 15.75 -2.22 -11.10
N ALA A 76 16.76 -1.53 -11.59
CA ALA A 76 16.88 -0.09 -11.42
C ALA A 76 16.08 0.62 -12.52
N LEU A 77 15.05 1.35 -12.13
CA LEU A 77 14.28 2.17 -13.07
C LEU A 77 14.68 3.63 -12.93
N ASP A 78 14.87 4.26 -14.09
CA ASP A 78 15.21 5.68 -14.15
C ASP A 78 13.97 6.56 -13.89
N GLU A 79 14.21 7.86 -13.77
CA GLU A 79 13.15 8.86 -13.59
C GLU A 79 12.24 8.95 -14.83
N ASN A 80 12.75 8.64 -16.03
CA ASN A 80 11.99 8.72 -17.28
C ASN A 80 10.87 7.69 -17.32
N VAL A 81 11.12 6.45 -16.86
CA VAL A 81 10.09 5.42 -16.74
C VAL A 81 8.96 5.91 -15.83
N THR A 82 9.30 6.43 -14.64
CA THR A 82 8.28 6.93 -13.71
C THR A 82 7.52 8.13 -14.28
N SER A 83 8.20 9.06 -14.94
CA SER A 83 7.59 10.23 -15.58
C SER A 83 6.62 9.82 -16.70
N SER A 84 7.00 8.85 -17.53
CA SER A 84 6.15 8.34 -18.61
C SER A 84 4.88 7.69 -18.07
N LEU A 85 4.98 6.90 -16.99
CA LEU A 85 3.80 6.27 -16.37
C LEU A 85 2.82 7.32 -15.80
N LEU A 86 3.33 8.40 -15.20
CA LEU A 86 2.47 9.50 -14.74
C LEU A 86 1.80 10.25 -15.89
N GLU A 87 2.51 10.42 -17.01
CA GLU A 87 1.91 10.99 -18.22
C GLU A 87 0.77 10.10 -18.75
N THR A 88 0.97 8.78 -18.77
CA THR A 88 -0.09 7.80 -19.10
C THR A 88 -1.30 7.95 -18.18
N VAL A 89 -1.10 8.03 -16.85
CA VAL A 89 -2.19 8.25 -15.88
C VAL A 89 -2.99 9.52 -16.20
N ARG A 90 -2.30 10.62 -16.50
CA ARG A 90 -2.93 11.92 -16.72
C ARG A 90 -3.70 11.96 -18.05
N GLN A 91 -3.14 11.38 -19.10
CA GLN A 91 -3.78 11.35 -20.43
C GLN A 91 -4.98 10.39 -20.48
N HIS A 92 -4.89 9.25 -19.79
CA HIS A 92 -5.92 8.20 -19.82
C HIS A 92 -6.61 8.03 -18.47
N SER A 93 -6.89 9.14 -17.78
CA SER A 93 -7.42 9.15 -16.40
C SER A 93 -8.83 8.54 -16.25
N GLU A 94 -9.53 8.30 -17.35
CA GLU A 94 -10.85 7.66 -17.37
C GLU A 94 -10.80 6.17 -17.78
N ASN A 95 -9.63 5.66 -18.20
CA ASN A 95 -9.50 4.28 -18.64
C ASN A 95 -9.11 3.36 -17.48
N GLU A 96 -10.10 2.72 -16.86
CA GLU A 96 -9.93 1.85 -15.70
C GLU A 96 -8.96 0.68 -15.94
N GLU A 97 -9.07 0.01 -17.09
CA GLU A 97 -8.23 -1.15 -17.43
C GLU A 97 -6.75 -0.77 -17.56
N LEU A 98 -6.45 0.37 -18.18
CA LEU A 98 -5.09 0.89 -18.27
C LEU A 98 -4.59 1.37 -16.90
N LEU A 99 -5.42 2.08 -16.13
CA LEU A 99 -5.05 2.53 -14.79
C LEU A 99 -4.76 1.37 -13.85
N LEU A 100 -5.46 0.24 -13.99
CA LEU A 100 -5.16 -0.98 -13.27
C LEU A 100 -3.73 -1.48 -13.57
N LEU A 101 -3.33 -1.54 -14.85
CA LEU A 101 -1.97 -1.92 -15.25
C LEU A 101 -0.94 -0.94 -14.69
N VAL A 102 -1.18 0.36 -14.83
CA VAL A 102 -0.24 1.40 -14.38
C VAL A 102 -0.12 1.41 -12.86
N CYS A 103 -1.21 1.31 -12.10
CA CYS A 103 -1.14 1.26 -10.64
C CYS A 103 -0.40 0.02 -10.14
N THR A 104 -0.59 -1.13 -10.80
CA THR A 104 0.14 -2.36 -10.47
C THR A 104 1.65 -2.19 -10.73
N LEU A 105 2.02 -1.59 -11.87
CA LEU A 105 3.40 -1.22 -12.17
C LEU A 105 3.97 -0.31 -11.09
N LEU A 106 3.28 0.80 -10.77
CA LEU A 106 3.73 1.75 -9.75
C LEU A 106 3.96 1.07 -8.40
N MET A 107 3.10 0.13 -7.99
CA MET A 107 3.24 -0.64 -6.75
C MET A 107 4.49 -1.52 -6.76
N MET A 108 4.75 -2.24 -7.86
CA MET A 108 5.95 -3.07 -7.96
C MET A 108 7.22 -2.23 -7.95
N ILE A 109 7.19 -1.07 -8.61
CA ILE A 109 8.31 -0.15 -8.71
C ILE A 109 8.59 0.51 -7.35
N SER A 110 7.55 0.88 -6.59
CA SER A 110 7.69 1.55 -5.29
C SER A 110 8.31 0.68 -4.20
N ALA A 111 8.41 -0.64 -4.39
CA ALA A 111 9.14 -1.52 -3.49
C ALA A 111 10.65 -1.21 -3.43
N SER A 112 11.22 -0.60 -4.49
CA SER A 112 12.59 -0.12 -4.50
C SER A 112 12.68 1.29 -3.91
N GLY A 113 13.53 1.49 -2.89
CA GLY A 113 13.72 2.80 -2.26
C GLY A 113 14.15 3.91 -3.22
N VAL A 114 14.96 3.58 -4.24
CA VAL A 114 15.39 4.53 -5.28
C VAL A 114 14.23 4.94 -6.17
N ALA A 115 13.39 3.98 -6.58
CA ALA A 115 12.28 4.27 -7.46
C ALA A 115 11.11 4.94 -6.72
N ALA A 116 10.88 4.60 -5.44
CA ALA A 116 9.97 5.34 -4.56
C ALA A 116 10.39 6.81 -4.44
N GLU A 117 11.69 7.10 -4.40
CA GLU A 117 12.20 8.48 -4.41
C GLU A 117 11.93 9.19 -5.72
N ASN A 118 12.12 8.53 -6.86
CA ASN A 118 11.78 9.11 -8.16
C ASN A 118 10.28 9.40 -8.26
N LEU A 119 9.42 8.48 -7.81
CA LEU A 119 7.97 8.66 -7.75
C LEU A 119 7.55 9.87 -6.89
N ARG A 120 8.24 10.12 -5.78
CA ARG A 120 8.03 11.34 -4.97
C ARG A 120 8.40 12.60 -5.74
N LYS A 121 9.57 12.62 -6.39
CA LYS A 121 10.06 13.79 -7.14
C LYS A 121 9.13 14.18 -8.29
N VAL A 122 8.57 13.20 -8.99
CA VAL A 122 7.61 13.46 -10.09
C VAL A 122 6.20 13.79 -9.60
N GLY A 123 5.95 13.71 -8.28
CA GLY A 123 4.69 14.12 -7.65
C GLY A 123 3.53 13.16 -7.91
N VAL A 124 3.72 11.85 -7.69
CA VAL A 124 2.69 10.83 -7.99
C VAL A 124 1.48 10.85 -7.06
N ILE A 125 1.59 11.39 -5.84
CA ILE A 125 0.55 11.27 -4.81
C ILE A 125 -0.78 11.89 -5.24
N PRO A 126 -0.86 13.14 -5.75
CA PRO A 126 -2.12 13.71 -6.21
C PRO A 126 -2.82 12.87 -7.29
N ASP A 127 -2.05 12.27 -8.21
CA ASP A 127 -2.57 11.39 -9.26
C ASP A 127 -3.17 10.11 -8.65
N LEU A 128 -2.48 9.46 -7.70
CA LEU A 128 -3.01 8.28 -6.98
C LEU A 128 -4.30 8.60 -6.21
N LEU A 129 -4.35 9.74 -5.53
CA LEU A 129 -5.54 10.16 -4.79
C LEU A 129 -6.72 10.48 -5.71
N SER A 130 -6.44 10.97 -6.92
CA SER A 130 -7.45 11.16 -7.96
C SER A 130 -8.03 9.81 -8.43
N ILE A 131 -7.15 8.86 -8.74
CA ILE A 131 -7.53 7.50 -9.15
C ILE A 131 -8.39 6.83 -8.08
N LEU A 132 -7.94 6.84 -6.82
CA LEU A 132 -8.67 6.23 -5.70
C LEU A 132 -10.08 6.82 -5.50
N ARG A 133 -10.25 8.13 -5.73
CA ARG A 133 -11.58 8.77 -5.64
C ARG A 133 -12.50 8.35 -6.78
N ASN A 134 -11.97 8.17 -7.99
CA ASN A 134 -12.76 7.83 -9.17
C ASN A 134 -13.06 6.33 -9.27
N PHE A 135 -12.14 5.49 -8.80
CA PHE A 135 -12.19 4.02 -8.93
C PHE A 135 -12.23 3.33 -7.57
N LEU A 136 -12.90 3.95 -6.59
CA LEU A 136 -13.03 3.41 -5.23
C LEU A 136 -13.65 2.00 -5.22
N HIS A 137 -14.49 1.67 -6.20
CA HIS A 137 -15.12 0.35 -6.32
C HIS A 137 -14.17 -0.75 -6.83
N ASN A 138 -13.04 -0.40 -7.45
CA ASN A 138 -12.10 -1.36 -8.01
C ASN A 138 -11.08 -1.77 -6.93
N GLU A 139 -11.26 -2.98 -6.41
CA GLU A 139 -10.44 -3.57 -5.36
C GLU A 139 -8.94 -3.61 -5.72
N GLN A 140 -8.60 -3.96 -6.96
CA GLN A 140 -7.21 -4.14 -7.36
C GLN A 140 -6.48 -2.80 -7.54
N ILE A 141 -7.16 -1.78 -8.08
CA ILE A 141 -6.64 -0.41 -8.10
C ILE A 141 -6.43 0.09 -6.67
N CYS A 142 -7.42 -0.12 -5.79
CA CYS A 142 -7.34 0.28 -4.39
C CYS A 142 -6.16 -0.37 -3.67
N LEU A 143 -5.98 -1.68 -3.86
CA LEU A 143 -4.84 -2.45 -3.33
C LEU A 143 -3.52 -1.86 -3.78
N SER A 144 -3.37 -1.60 -5.08
CA SER A 144 -2.12 -1.11 -5.66
C SER A 144 -1.81 0.32 -5.22
N CYS A 145 -2.77 1.23 -5.28
CA CYS A 145 -2.56 2.61 -4.85
C CYS A 145 -2.24 2.71 -3.35
N CYS A 146 -2.92 1.93 -2.48
CA CYS A 146 -2.57 1.90 -1.05
C CYS A 146 -1.17 1.34 -0.81
N GLY A 147 -0.75 0.34 -1.59
CA GLY A 147 0.61 -0.20 -1.53
C GLY A 147 1.66 0.84 -1.90
N VAL A 148 1.42 1.59 -2.98
CA VAL A 148 2.29 2.73 -3.35
C VAL A 148 2.32 3.77 -2.24
N LEU A 149 1.16 4.20 -1.71
CA LEU A 149 1.09 5.19 -0.64
C LEU A 149 1.88 4.75 0.60
N TRP A 150 1.77 3.48 1.01
CA TRP A 150 2.57 2.92 2.08
C TRP A 150 4.07 3.03 1.78
N SER A 151 4.53 2.59 0.61
CA SER A 151 5.96 2.65 0.23
C SER A 151 6.49 4.08 0.22
N LEU A 152 5.69 5.04 -0.24
CA LEU A 152 6.08 6.44 -0.28
C LEU A 152 6.14 7.06 1.12
N ALA A 153 5.20 6.72 1.99
CA ALA A 153 5.09 7.22 3.37
C ALA A 153 6.09 6.57 4.34
N ALA A 154 6.50 5.33 4.09
CA ALA A 154 7.46 4.61 4.94
C ALA A 154 8.91 5.14 4.81
N SER A 155 9.18 5.99 3.82
CA SER A 155 10.51 6.58 3.59
C SER A 155 10.71 7.86 4.41
N GLU A 156 11.90 8.04 4.99
CA GLU A 156 12.27 9.19 5.83
C GLU A 156 12.48 10.54 5.08
N ASN A 157 11.94 10.67 3.86
CA ASN A 157 12.23 11.82 3.00
C ASN A 157 11.15 12.92 3.10
N ASN A 158 11.57 14.17 2.87
CA ASN A 158 10.75 15.38 2.96
C ASN A 158 9.69 15.45 1.84
N VAL A 159 8.63 14.64 1.92
CA VAL A 159 7.43 14.84 1.09
C VAL A 159 6.70 16.09 1.56
N ASP A 160 6.01 16.77 0.64
CA ASP A 160 5.06 17.82 1.02
C ASP A 160 4.01 17.26 1.99
N GLN A 161 4.12 17.69 3.25
CA GLN A 161 3.26 17.27 4.34
C GLN A 161 1.77 17.53 4.02
N ALA A 162 1.44 18.61 3.31
CA ALA A 162 0.05 18.94 2.99
C ALA A 162 -0.53 17.92 1.99
N VAL A 163 0.26 17.50 1.01
CA VAL A 163 -0.12 16.47 0.04
C VAL A 163 -0.31 15.12 0.75
N MET A 164 0.62 14.73 1.63
CA MET A 164 0.51 13.49 2.40
C MET A 164 -0.71 13.47 3.34
N LYS A 165 -0.99 14.59 4.03
CA LYS A 165 -2.20 14.74 4.86
C LYS A 165 -3.49 14.50 4.08
N SER A 166 -3.53 14.91 2.81
CA SER A 166 -4.72 14.69 1.97
C SER A 166 -4.97 13.21 1.61
N ALA A 167 -4.01 12.31 1.85
CA ALA A 167 -4.16 10.88 1.62
C ALA A 167 -5.01 10.19 2.71
N VAL A 168 -4.98 10.67 3.96
CA VAL A 168 -5.71 10.07 5.10
C VAL A 168 -7.20 9.83 4.81
N PRO A 169 -8.01 10.83 4.39
CA PRO A 169 -9.43 10.61 4.14
C PRO A 169 -9.68 9.69 2.95
N VAL A 170 -8.81 9.69 1.94
CA VAL A 170 -8.96 8.83 0.75
C VAL A 170 -8.64 7.37 1.09
N THR A 171 -7.56 7.11 1.81
CA THR A 171 -7.22 5.77 2.29
C THR A 171 -8.27 5.25 3.26
N SER A 172 -8.83 6.12 4.11
CA SER A 172 -9.95 5.75 4.99
C SER A 172 -11.19 5.36 4.20
N ALA A 173 -11.52 6.07 3.11
CA ALA A 173 -12.63 5.69 2.23
C ALA A 173 -12.39 4.32 1.58
N VAL A 174 -11.17 4.02 1.13
CA VAL A 174 -10.80 2.69 0.60
C VAL A 174 -11.02 1.60 1.64
N LEU A 175 -10.51 1.81 2.86
CA LEU A 175 -10.66 0.86 3.95
C LEU A 175 -12.14 0.63 4.30
N GLN A 176 -12.96 1.69 4.29
CA GLN A 176 -14.39 1.62 4.56
C GLN A 176 -15.16 0.85 3.48
N GLU A 177 -14.87 1.09 2.20
CA GLU A 177 -15.53 0.41 1.08
C GLU A 177 -15.20 -1.10 1.09
N HIS A 178 -13.94 -1.43 1.36
CA HIS A 178 -13.40 -2.77 1.14
C HIS A 178 -13.16 -3.58 2.42
N LEU A 179 -13.88 -3.30 3.51
CA LEU A 179 -13.74 -4.00 4.80
C LEU A 179 -13.82 -5.54 4.71
N ARG A 180 -14.47 -6.07 3.65
CA ARG A 180 -14.62 -7.52 3.43
C ARG A 180 -13.54 -8.11 2.52
N ASN A 181 -12.80 -7.28 1.79
CA ASN A 181 -11.65 -7.73 1.03
C ASN A 181 -10.42 -7.58 1.92
N GLY A 182 -9.99 -8.71 2.50
CA GLY A 182 -8.86 -8.75 3.43
C GLY A 182 -7.56 -8.21 2.84
N THR A 183 -7.28 -8.42 1.56
CA THR A 183 -6.02 -7.96 0.94
C THR A 183 -6.03 -6.45 0.71
N VAL A 184 -7.16 -5.86 0.29
CA VAL A 184 -7.29 -4.40 0.20
C VAL A 184 -7.23 -3.76 1.58
N THR A 185 -7.92 -4.37 2.55
CA THR A 185 -7.92 -3.95 3.96
C THR A 185 -6.51 -3.94 4.55
N GLU A 186 -5.72 -4.99 4.30
CA GLU A 186 -4.30 -5.07 4.68
C GLU A 186 -3.50 -3.90 4.12
N SER A 187 -3.61 -3.66 2.81
CA SER A 187 -2.88 -2.59 2.12
C SER A 187 -3.26 -1.20 2.64
N ALA A 188 -4.56 -0.96 2.86
CA ALA A 188 -5.06 0.31 3.40
C ALA A 188 -4.63 0.53 4.86
N CYS A 189 -4.64 -0.51 5.71
CA CYS A 189 -4.11 -0.45 7.08
C CYS A 189 -2.61 -0.11 7.09
N SER A 190 -1.81 -0.72 6.20
CA SER A 190 -0.40 -0.38 6.04
C SER A 190 -0.21 1.10 5.71
N ALA A 191 -0.96 1.61 4.73
CA ALA A 191 -0.89 3.01 4.33
C ALA A 191 -1.29 3.96 5.47
N LEU A 192 -2.36 3.67 6.22
CA LEU A 192 -2.77 4.47 7.37
C LEU A 192 -1.74 4.47 8.50
N TRP A 193 -1.10 3.33 8.77
CA TRP A 193 0.01 3.26 9.72
C TRP A 193 1.20 4.12 9.28
N ALA A 194 1.62 4.03 8.03
CA ALA A 194 2.72 4.86 7.54
C ALA A 194 2.36 6.36 7.58
N LEU A 195 1.13 6.72 7.24
CA LEU A 195 0.62 8.10 7.34
C LEU A 195 0.58 8.60 8.80
N SER A 196 0.25 7.73 9.77
CA SER A 196 0.25 8.11 11.19
C SER A 196 1.66 8.36 11.72
N LEU A 197 2.63 7.53 11.33
CA LEU A 197 4.05 7.75 11.66
C LEU A 197 4.59 9.06 11.08
N GLN A 198 4.12 9.46 9.90
CA GLN A 198 4.48 10.72 9.27
C GLN A 198 3.74 11.94 9.87
N GLY A 199 2.88 11.77 10.87
CA GLY A 199 2.11 12.88 11.45
C GLY A 199 1.11 13.49 10.46
N CYS A 200 0.54 12.66 9.59
CA CYS A 200 -0.44 13.11 8.59
C CYS A 200 -1.87 13.20 9.14
N LEU A 201 -2.17 12.61 10.29
CA LEU A 201 -3.48 12.71 10.89
C LEU A 201 -3.61 14.02 11.69
N SER A 202 -4.83 14.58 11.66
CA SER A 202 -5.24 15.70 12.49
C SER A 202 -6.12 15.24 13.65
N GLU A 203 -6.43 16.15 14.58
CA GLU A 203 -7.32 15.86 15.72
C GLU A 203 -8.67 15.26 15.31
N ASN A 204 -9.21 15.67 14.16
CA ASN A 204 -10.50 15.18 13.65
C ASN A 204 -10.40 13.78 13.03
N ASP A 205 -9.19 13.28 12.76
CA ASP A 205 -8.98 11.99 12.10
C ASP A 205 -8.78 10.86 13.12
N TYR A 206 -8.35 11.16 14.35
CA TYR A 206 -8.01 10.14 15.35
C TYR A 206 -9.17 9.20 15.70
N GLU A 207 -10.32 9.75 16.10
CA GLU A 207 -11.51 8.96 16.45
C GLU A 207 -12.03 8.12 15.27
N PRO A 208 -12.33 8.69 14.08
CA PRO A 208 -12.88 7.91 12.97
C PRO A 208 -11.87 6.88 12.43
N THR A 209 -10.58 7.20 12.36
CA THR A 209 -9.57 6.24 11.91
C THR A 209 -9.43 5.08 12.89
N THR A 210 -9.46 5.35 14.21
CA THR A 210 -9.47 4.30 15.24
C THR A 210 -10.67 3.37 15.08
N ALA A 211 -11.87 3.94 14.92
CA ALA A 211 -13.09 3.16 14.73
C ALA A 211 -13.01 2.26 13.49
N LEU A 212 -12.44 2.78 12.41
CA LEU A 212 -12.33 2.07 11.14
C LEU A 212 -11.30 0.94 11.19
N LEU A 213 -10.16 1.15 11.87
CA LEU A 213 -9.16 0.09 12.10
C LEU A 213 -9.72 -1.03 12.99
N LEU A 214 -10.56 -0.70 13.98
CA LEU A 214 -11.29 -1.72 14.75
C LEU A 214 -12.27 -2.51 13.88
N ASP A 215 -12.98 -1.86 12.97
CA ASP A 215 -13.87 -2.55 12.04
C ASP A 215 -13.10 -3.48 11.09
N ALA A 216 -11.94 -3.04 10.61
CA ALA A 216 -11.04 -3.86 9.79
C ALA A 216 -10.60 -5.14 10.52
N LEU A 217 -10.17 -5.01 11.78
CA LEU A 217 -9.80 -6.14 12.65
C LEU A 217 -10.98 -7.08 12.92
N ARG A 218 -12.18 -6.55 13.16
CA ARG A 218 -13.39 -7.37 13.39
C ARG A 218 -13.79 -8.19 12.17
N MET A 219 -13.63 -7.62 10.98
CA MET A 219 -14.06 -8.27 9.75
C MET A 219 -13.04 -9.29 9.22
N ASN A 220 -11.76 -9.15 9.58
CA ASN A 220 -10.67 -9.99 9.07
C ASN A 220 -9.70 -10.47 10.17
N PRO A 221 -10.18 -11.03 11.29
CA PRO A 221 -9.34 -11.38 12.43
C PRO A 221 -8.38 -12.54 12.14
N GLU A 222 -8.70 -13.39 11.16
CA GLU A 222 -7.92 -14.56 10.75
C GLU A 222 -6.69 -14.22 9.88
N ARG A 223 -6.47 -12.93 9.54
CA ARG A 223 -5.38 -12.52 8.65
C ARG A 223 -4.22 -11.91 9.44
N PRO A 224 -3.08 -12.61 9.59
CA PRO A 224 -2.00 -12.17 10.48
C PRO A 224 -1.37 -10.84 10.03
N VAL A 225 -1.17 -10.65 8.72
CA VAL A 225 -0.63 -9.39 8.17
C VAL A 225 -1.56 -8.21 8.46
N LEU A 226 -2.88 -8.42 8.35
CA LEU A 226 -3.87 -7.40 8.69
C LEU A 226 -3.83 -7.06 10.17
N VAL A 227 -3.81 -8.07 11.03
CA VAL A 227 -3.76 -7.90 12.49
C VAL A 227 -2.52 -7.11 12.86
N LYS A 228 -1.35 -7.47 12.34
CA LYS A 228 -0.10 -6.72 12.51
C LYS A 228 -0.25 -5.26 12.14
N ASN A 229 -0.67 -4.97 10.91
CA ASN A 229 -0.71 -3.61 10.38
C ASN A 229 -1.76 -2.74 11.10
N ALA A 230 -2.91 -3.32 11.45
CA ALA A 230 -3.94 -2.63 12.20
C ALA A 230 -3.51 -2.38 13.66
N CYS A 231 -2.85 -3.33 14.32
CA CYS A 231 -2.28 -3.13 15.67
C CYS A 231 -1.21 -2.03 15.67
N LEU A 232 -0.34 -2.01 14.67
CA LEU A 232 0.67 -0.96 14.49
C LEU A 232 0.06 0.42 14.23
N ALA A 233 -0.94 0.50 13.35
CA ALA A 233 -1.70 1.73 13.11
C ALA A 233 -2.35 2.22 14.41
N LEU A 234 -3.09 1.35 15.10
CA LEU A 234 -3.76 1.66 16.37
C LEU A 234 -2.77 2.10 17.45
N ALA A 235 -1.64 1.40 17.60
CA ALA A 235 -0.61 1.77 18.56
C ALA A 235 -0.07 3.18 18.28
N SER A 236 0.17 3.50 17.01
CA SER A 236 0.54 4.86 16.59
C SER A 236 -0.54 5.88 16.93
N LEU A 237 -1.83 5.58 16.72
CA LEU A 237 -2.92 6.51 17.05
C LEU A 237 -3.11 6.70 18.55
N LEU A 238 -2.96 5.63 19.33
CA LEU A 238 -3.03 5.65 20.79
C LEU A 238 -1.88 6.46 21.38
N ARG A 239 -0.68 6.35 20.81
CA ARG A 239 0.46 7.19 21.24
C ARG A 239 0.23 8.68 21.01
N LEU A 240 -0.50 9.02 19.95
CA LEU A 240 -0.69 10.40 19.50
C LEU A 240 -1.91 11.09 20.12
N SER A 241 -2.94 10.34 20.53
CA SER A 241 -4.18 10.93 21.04
C SER A 241 -4.92 10.03 22.03
N GLU A 242 -5.26 10.61 23.18
CA GLU A 242 -6.16 10.02 24.18
C GLU A 242 -7.53 9.67 23.58
N ILE A 243 -8.01 10.45 22.58
CA ILE A 243 -9.29 10.21 21.90
C ILE A 243 -9.28 8.84 21.22
N SER A 244 -8.17 8.45 20.59
CA SER A 244 -7.99 7.13 20.00
C SER A 244 -8.05 6.04 21.07
N ALA A 245 -7.43 6.28 22.22
CA ALA A 245 -7.37 5.30 23.30
C ALA A 245 -8.75 5.10 23.98
N LEU A 246 -9.51 6.17 24.18
CA LEU A 246 -10.91 6.12 24.62
C LEU A 246 -11.79 5.43 23.58
N ARG A 247 -11.65 5.78 22.29
CA ARG A 247 -12.41 5.13 21.22
C ARG A 247 -12.11 3.65 21.14
N PHE A 248 -10.84 3.25 21.29
CA PHE A 248 -10.41 1.85 21.28
C PHE A 248 -11.09 1.05 22.40
N THR A 249 -11.11 1.59 23.61
CA THR A 249 -11.62 0.88 24.79
C THR A 249 -13.13 0.88 24.91
N MET A 250 -13.78 1.97 24.49
CA MET A 250 -15.22 2.21 24.62
C MET A 250 -15.98 2.14 23.28
N ASP A 251 -15.45 1.41 22.30
CA ASP A 251 -16.10 1.33 20.98
C ASP A 251 -17.53 0.75 21.08
N PRO A 252 -18.53 1.39 20.44
CA PRO A 252 -19.94 0.97 20.49
C PRO A 252 -20.21 -0.46 20.02
N LYS A 253 -19.33 -1.02 19.17
CA LYS A 253 -19.46 -2.40 18.66
C LYS A 253 -18.71 -3.42 19.52
N GLY A 254 -18.20 -3.00 20.67
CA GLY A 254 -17.48 -3.83 21.62
C GLY A 254 -16.02 -3.41 21.77
N SER A 255 -15.50 -3.51 23.01
CA SER A 255 -14.15 -3.06 23.36
C SER A 255 -13.07 -3.64 22.46
N GLY A 256 -12.16 -2.78 22.00
CA GLY A 256 -10.95 -3.17 21.28
C GLY A 256 -10.06 -4.13 22.07
N ILE A 257 -10.11 -4.09 23.42
CA ILE A 257 -9.39 -5.04 24.29
C ILE A 257 -9.82 -6.48 24.00
N ASN A 258 -11.12 -6.73 23.93
CA ASN A 258 -11.63 -8.08 23.66
C ASN A 258 -11.30 -8.52 22.22
N LEU A 259 -11.25 -7.56 21.30
CA LEU A 259 -10.86 -7.82 19.92
C LEU A 259 -9.40 -8.26 19.80
N ILE A 260 -8.47 -7.57 20.49
CA ILE A 260 -7.05 -7.96 20.46
C ILE A 260 -6.78 -9.26 21.23
N LYS A 261 -7.54 -9.55 22.30
CA LYS A 261 -7.50 -10.86 22.96
C LYS A 261 -7.93 -11.97 22.01
N TYR A 262 -9.02 -11.75 21.27
CA TYR A 262 -9.49 -12.69 20.28
C TYR A 262 -8.46 -12.89 19.15
N ALA A 263 -7.90 -11.80 18.61
CA ALA A 263 -6.84 -11.87 17.59
C ALA A 263 -5.58 -12.60 18.10
N TYR A 264 -5.17 -12.36 19.35
CA TYR A 264 -4.08 -13.11 19.98
C TYR A 264 -4.37 -14.61 19.99
N HIS A 265 -5.57 -15.03 20.41
CA HIS A 265 -5.90 -16.46 20.47
C HIS A 265 -5.99 -17.14 19.09
N LEU A 266 -6.18 -16.38 18.01
CA LEU A 266 -6.11 -16.90 16.65
C LEU A 266 -4.67 -17.07 16.16
N HIS A 267 -3.75 -16.21 16.61
CA HIS A 267 -2.37 -16.10 16.10
C HIS A 267 -1.32 -16.23 17.21
N PHE A 268 -1.61 -17.00 18.26
CA PHE A 268 -0.75 -17.09 19.46
C PHE A 268 0.61 -17.75 19.16
N ASP A 269 0.71 -18.44 18.02
CA ASP A 269 1.92 -19.09 17.51
C ASP A 269 2.71 -18.22 16.54
N ASP A 270 2.20 -17.04 16.15
CA ASP A 270 2.91 -16.05 15.33
C ASP A 270 3.59 -15.00 16.21
N PRO A 271 4.93 -15.04 16.38
CA PRO A 271 5.64 -14.13 17.27
C PRO A 271 5.52 -12.66 16.85
N GLU A 272 5.44 -12.38 15.54
CA GLU A 272 5.29 -11.01 15.05
C GLU A 272 3.94 -10.45 15.46
N VAL A 273 2.85 -11.21 15.25
CA VAL A 273 1.50 -10.76 15.65
C VAL A 273 1.44 -10.51 17.16
N VAL A 274 2.01 -11.42 17.97
CA VAL A 274 2.06 -11.26 19.42
C VAL A 274 2.84 -10.02 19.83
N GLU A 275 3.99 -9.74 19.21
CA GLU A 275 4.79 -8.53 19.47
C GLU A 275 3.98 -7.25 19.24
N TYR A 276 3.26 -7.15 18.12
CA TYR A 276 2.48 -5.95 17.81
C TYR A 276 1.23 -5.80 18.66
N ILE A 277 0.62 -6.91 19.11
CA ILE A 277 -0.44 -6.88 20.13
C ILE A 277 0.13 -6.34 21.45
N CYS A 278 1.29 -6.82 21.89
CA CYS A 278 1.98 -6.32 23.08
C CYS A 278 2.32 -4.83 22.97
N MET A 279 2.79 -4.38 21.81
CA MET A 279 3.07 -2.97 21.56
C MET A 279 1.81 -2.11 21.74
N LEU A 280 0.68 -2.54 21.17
CA LEU A 280 -0.60 -1.85 21.34
C LEU A 280 -1.06 -1.82 22.80
N ILE A 281 -0.92 -2.94 23.53
CA ILE A 281 -1.23 -3.00 24.97
C ILE A 281 -0.34 -2.02 25.75
N ASN A 282 0.94 -1.89 25.41
CA ASN A 282 1.86 -0.97 26.08
C ASN A 282 1.48 0.50 25.89
N GLU A 283 0.95 0.89 24.73
CA GLU A 283 0.43 2.24 24.49
C GLU A 283 -0.82 2.53 25.32
N MET A 284 -1.67 1.53 25.57
CA MET A 284 -2.86 1.70 26.39
C MET A 284 -2.56 2.01 27.87
N VAL A 285 -1.51 1.38 28.42
CA VAL A 285 -1.12 1.55 29.84
C VAL A 285 -0.64 2.97 30.15
N GLN A 286 -0.30 3.77 29.12
CA GLN A 286 0.09 5.17 29.29
C GLN A 286 -1.06 6.08 29.77
N TYR A 287 -2.30 5.60 29.73
CA TYR A 287 -3.50 6.37 30.08
C TYR A 287 -4.16 5.83 31.36
N ASP A 288 -4.09 6.59 32.45
CA ASP A 288 -4.64 6.20 33.76
C ASP A 288 -6.14 5.86 33.69
N ASP A 289 -6.91 6.56 32.87
CA ASP A 289 -8.35 6.35 32.70
C ASP A 289 -8.70 5.03 31.97
N ILE A 290 -7.72 4.43 31.28
CA ILE A 290 -7.89 3.18 30.53
C ILE A 290 -7.55 1.95 31.36
N VAL A 291 -6.62 2.08 32.32
CA VAL A 291 -6.17 0.97 33.18
C VAL A 291 -7.33 0.25 33.88
N PRO A 292 -8.34 0.92 34.46
CA PRO A 292 -9.50 0.24 35.05
C PRO A 292 -10.26 -0.63 34.05
N ASN A 293 -10.38 -0.18 32.79
CA ASN A 293 -11.02 -0.96 31.73
C ASN A 293 -10.19 -2.21 31.41
N MET A 294 -8.88 -2.07 31.27
CA MET A 294 -7.97 -3.21 31.05
C MET A 294 -8.08 -4.28 32.14
N LEU A 295 -8.12 -3.87 33.41
CA LEU A 295 -8.32 -4.77 34.55
C LEU A 295 -9.71 -5.42 34.52
N SER A 296 -10.76 -4.67 34.18
CA SER A 296 -12.12 -5.22 34.06
C SER A 296 -12.23 -6.31 32.98
N GLN A 297 -11.42 -6.22 31.94
CA GLN A 297 -11.34 -7.18 30.83
C GLN A 297 -10.27 -8.27 31.05
N LYS A 298 -9.69 -8.36 32.26
CA LYS A 298 -8.70 -9.37 32.65
C LYS A 298 -7.47 -9.40 31.74
N MET A 299 -6.90 -8.24 31.45
CA MET A 299 -5.70 -8.13 30.60
C MET A 299 -4.48 -8.82 31.23
N GLU A 300 -4.41 -8.86 32.57
CA GLU A 300 -3.35 -9.52 33.32
C GLU A 300 -3.26 -11.03 33.06
N GLU A 301 -4.39 -11.69 32.77
CA GLU A 301 -4.43 -13.12 32.40
C GLU A 301 -3.74 -13.32 31.04
N LEU A 302 -4.06 -12.47 30.05
CA LEU A 302 -3.45 -12.50 28.72
C LEU A 302 -1.94 -12.25 28.78
N LEU A 303 -1.51 -11.21 29.52
CA LEU A 303 -0.09 -10.87 29.66
C LEU A 303 0.71 -12.00 30.32
N SER A 304 0.10 -12.70 31.30
CA SER A 304 0.71 -13.86 31.94
C SER A 304 0.85 -15.03 30.97
N GLU A 305 -0.15 -15.25 30.12
CA GLU A 305 -0.13 -16.27 29.06
C GLU A 305 0.98 -15.97 28.04
N ILE A 306 1.02 -14.75 27.50
CA ILE A 306 2.05 -14.31 26.55
C ILE A 306 3.44 -14.53 27.14
N LYS A 307 3.68 -14.10 28.39
CA LYS A 307 4.96 -14.27 29.06
C LYS A 307 5.36 -15.73 29.23
N SER A 308 4.40 -16.63 29.38
CA SER A 308 4.67 -18.07 29.49
C SER A 308 5.02 -18.70 28.14
N SER A 309 4.39 -18.24 27.06
CA SER A 309 4.60 -18.72 25.69
C SER A 309 5.87 -18.11 25.05
N PHE A 310 6.20 -16.87 25.41
CA PHE A 310 7.33 -16.08 24.87
C PHE A 310 8.18 -15.50 26.01
N PRO A 311 8.98 -16.33 26.72
CA PRO A 311 9.76 -15.88 27.88
C PRO A 311 10.89 -14.89 27.54
N SER A 312 11.16 -14.64 26.26
CA SER A 312 12.17 -13.71 25.75
C SER A 312 11.60 -12.38 25.21
N SER A 313 10.27 -12.18 25.30
CA SER A 313 9.56 -11.00 24.78
C SER A 313 9.04 -10.09 25.89
#